data_AF-A0A554LNT6-F1
#
_entry.id   AF-A0A554LNT6-F1
#
_cell.length_a   1.000
_cell.length_b   1.000
_cell.length_c   1.000
_cell.angle_alpha   90.00
_cell.angle_beta   90.00
_cell.angle_gamma   90.00
#
_symmetry.space_group_name_H-M   'P 1'
#
loop_
_entity.id
_entity.type
_entity.pdbx_description
1 polymer ?
#
loop_
_entity_poly.entity_id
_entity_poly.type
_entity_poly.pdbx_seq_one_letter_code
_entity_poly.pdbx_strand_id
1 'polypeptide(L)'
;SGARDWSISRQRYWASVIPIWVCDGEAKIKNQKSKINPSRSARAEAEITNQNEKICNHKVVVGSVKELEELSGQKINDLHKHTVDKIIFNCDKCGGIMKRIPDVLDTWFDSGSMPYAQMHYPFENKGKFENNFPAEYIAEGIDQTRSWFYYLHVLSTAVMAKPAFKNVIVNGIILAEDGKKMAKRLKNYPDPMEMLDKYGADVMRIYLSSSPVMLAENLNFSESDLSEYSTGMLRMLWNSYCFFMLYVNCEDLSVGNFRKEDIKNILDLWILSKIEKLNQDVESSLLKYNIPSATRLFKVFIGEMSNWYIRRSRKRFWKSEDKNDMISAQRTLHYLLVKLSILFAPFAPFISEKIYKNLTGKESVHLADFPVTNKELIDDEIENQMERARKIVEIGLAKRAKAKIKIRQPLSSLSYSGKKLSDDLEQIIADEINVKEVKNSDHSDEVFLDTNLTKDLIAEGSARDIIRAIQDLRKEAGLIVSDEIVVFYQTSGKIQNTIVKFSEFIKKETLAKSISKENLVDCQNSKLLEIQKEKIVIAIKKK
;
A
#
# COMPACT_ATOMS: atom_id res chain seq x y z
N SER A 1 -33.85 -10.00 17.70
CA SER A 1 -34.76 -10.02 16.53
C SER A 1 -35.49 -8.69 16.47
N GLY A 2 -35.34 -7.93 15.38
CA GLY A 2 -35.94 -6.58 15.23
C GLY A 2 -36.12 -6.15 13.77
N ALA A 3 -35.97 -7.08 12.82
CA ALA A 3 -36.26 -6.83 11.42
C ALA A 3 -37.78 -6.74 11.23
N ARG A 4 -38.22 -5.71 10.50
CA ARG A 4 -39.63 -5.51 10.13
C ARG A 4 -39.85 -6.01 8.71
N ASP A 5 -41.11 -6.29 8.37
CA ASP A 5 -41.50 -6.57 6.99
C ASP A 5 -41.03 -5.43 6.08
N TRP A 6 -40.34 -5.80 5.01
CA TRP A 6 -39.86 -4.84 4.05
C TRP A 6 -41.00 -4.38 3.15
N SER A 7 -41.37 -3.11 3.29
CA SER A 7 -42.25 -2.45 2.33
C SER A 7 -41.50 -2.28 1.00
N ILE A 8 -41.74 -3.20 0.07
CA ILE A 8 -41.02 -3.29 -1.22
C ILE A 8 -41.65 -2.44 -2.34
N SER A 9 -42.94 -2.13 -2.24
CA SER A 9 -43.64 -1.32 -3.25
C SER A 9 -43.30 0.17 -3.13
N ARG A 10 -43.16 0.85 -4.28
CA ARG A 10 -42.98 2.30 -4.39
C ARG A 10 -43.94 2.89 -5.42
N GLN A 11 -44.56 4.01 -5.06
CA GLN A 11 -45.37 4.82 -5.98
C GLN A 11 -44.45 5.81 -6.73
N ARG A 12 -43.65 5.29 -7.67
CA ARG A 12 -42.66 6.03 -8.47
C ARG A 12 -42.73 5.63 -9.95
N TYR A 13 -41.92 6.31 -10.77
CA TYR A 13 -41.92 6.11 -12.23
C TYR A 13 -40.69 5.36 -12.76
N TRP A 14 -39.50 5.61 -12.19
CA TRP A 14 -38.23 5.11 -12.68
C TRP A 14 -37.65 4.03 -11.77
N ALA A 15 -38.04 2.78 -12.00
CA ALA A 15 -37.53 1.57 -11.33
C ALA A 15 -38.08 0.33 -12.04
N SER A 16 -37.58 -0.85 -11.65
CA SER A 16 -38.14 -2.14 -12.07
C SER A 16 -39.62 -2.24 -11.71
N VAL A 17 -40.47 -2.64 -12.67
CA VAL A 17 -41.91 -2.81 -12.44
C VAL A 17 -42.21 -4.01 -11.54
N ILE A 18 -43.23 -3.92 -10.69
CA ILE A 18 -43.74 -5.11 -10.00
C ILE A 18 -44.57 -5.93 -11.01
N PRO A 19 -44.21 -7.20 -11.28
CA PRO A 19 -44.80 -7.98 -12.36
C PRO A 19 -46.10 -8.66 -11.92
N ILE A 20 -47.02 -7.89 -11.33
CA ILE A 20 -48.31 -8.39 -10.83
C ILE A 20 -49.44 -7.75 -11.61
N TRP A 21 -50.26 -8.57 -12.24
CA TRP A 21 -51.52 -8.18 -12.86
C TRP A 21 -52.70 -8.58 -11.96
N VAL A 22 -53.69 -7.72 -11.85
CA VAL A 22 -54.90 -7.93 -11.05
C VAL A 22 -56.13 -7.79 -11.93
N CYS A 23 -57.09 -8.70 -11.76
CA CYS A 23 -58.36 -8.64 -12.48
C CYS A 23 -59.29 -7.57 -11.92
N ASP A 24 -59.81 -6.70 -12.79
CA ASP A 24 -60.84 -5.70 -12.47
C ASP A 24 -62.28 -6.18 -12.77
N GLY A 25 -62.44 -7.39 -13.30
CA GLY A 25 -63.73 -7.95 -13.67
C GLY A 25 -64.56 -8.47 -12.49
N GLU A 26 -65.88 -8.44 -12.63
CA GLU A 26 -66.82 -9.06 -11.70
C GLU A 26 -66.72 -10.59 -11.79
N ALA A 27 -66.63 -11.28 -10.64
CA ALA A 27 -66.58 -12.73 -10.61
C ALA A 27 -67.95 -13.30 -11.00
N LYS A 28 -68.07 -13.85 -12.22
CA LYS A 28 -69.19 -14.74 -12.56
C LYS A 28 -69.09 -15.99 -11.69
N ILE A 29 -69.87 -16.06 -10.62
CA ILE A 29 -70.02 -17.29 -9.83
C ILE A 29 -70.57 -18.36 -10.79
N LYS A 30 -69.72 -19.32 -11.17
CA LYS A 30 -70.19 -20.54 -11.83
C LYS A 30 -71.00 -21.31 -10.79
N ASN A 31 -72.32 -21.13 -10.77
CA ASN A 31 -73.22 -21.99 -10.02
C ASN A 31 -73.02 -23.43 -10.50
N GLN A 32 -72.28 -24.23 -9.73
CA GLN A 32 -72.41 -25.67 -9.79
C GLN A 32 -73.87 -25.96 -9.44
N LYS A 33 -74.64 -26.44 -10.41
CA LYS A 33 -75.98 -26.99 -10.17
C LYS A 33 -75.82 -28.19 -9.24
N SER A 34 -75.94 -27.97 -7.93
CA SER A 34 -76.27 -29.04 -7.01
C SER A 34 -77.71 -29.46 -7.33
N LYS A 35 -77.88 -30.72 -7.71
CA LYS A 35 -79.20 -31.35 -7.78
C LYS A 35 -79.76 -31.36 -6.35
N ILE A 36 -80.69 -30.44 -6.05
CA ILE A 36 -81.50 -30.48 -4.85
C ILE A 36 -82.91 -30.89 -5.26
N ASN A 37 -83.39 -31.97 -4.64
CA ASN A 37 -84.72 -32.55 -4.80
C ASN A 37 -85.84 -31.53 -4.52
N PRO A 38 -86.97 -31.59 -5.26
CA PRO A 38 -88.10 -30.73 -4.99
C PRO A 38 -88.91 -31.32 -3.83
N SER A 39 -88.77 -30.78 -2.63
CA SER A 39 -89.87 -30.84 -1.66
C SER A 39 -89.77 -29.72 -0.62
N ARG A 40 -90.93 -29.08 -0.43
CA ARG A 40 -91.34 -28.19 0.67
C ARG A 40 -91.25 -26.67 0.45
N SER A 41 -92.46 -26.17 0.16
CA SER A 41 -93.14 -25.00 0.72
C SER A 41 -92.62 -23.61 0.37
N ALA A 42 -93.44 -22.97 -0.47
CA ALA A 42 -93.76 -21.55 -0.50
C ALA A 42 -93.64 -20.83 0.86
N ARG A 43 -92.58 -20.04 1.01
CA ARG A 43 -92.48 -18.78 1.77
C ARG A 43 -91.02 -18.32 1.76
N ALA A 44 -90.64 -17.59 0.71
CA ALA A 44 -89.51 -16.64 0.70
C ALA A 44 -89.44 -15.91 -0.66
N GLU A 45 -90.57 -15.36 -1.13
CA GLU A 45 -90.55 -14.28 -2.12
C GLU A 45 -90.59 -12.97 -1.35
N ALA A 46 -89.43 -12.53 -0.85
CA ALA A 46 -89.14 -11.16 -0.43
C ALA A 46 -87.68 -11.06 0.04
N GLU A 47 -86.72 -11.28 -0.87
CA GLU A 47 -85.32 -10.88 -0.65
C GLU A 47 -84.64 -10.66 -2.02
N ILE A 48 -85.17 -9.71 -2.77
CA ILE A 48 -84.44 -9.05 -3.86
C ILE A 48 -83.85 -7.79 -3.23
N THR A 49 -82.59 -7.86 -2.77
CA THR A 49 -81.57 -6.78 -2.82
C THR A 49 -80.29 -7.26 -2.12
N ASN A 50 -79.13 -6.89 -2.70
CA ASN A 50 -77.75 -7.18 -2.27
C ASN A 50 -77.15 -8.54 -2.66
N GLN A 51 -77.08 -8.82 -3.97
CA GLN A 51 -75.92 -9.55 -4.49
C GLN A 51 -74.73 -8.57 -4.52
N ASN A 52 -73.87 -8.65 -3.51
CA ASN A 52 -72.57 -7.97 -3.55
C ASN A 52 -71.81 -8.41 -4.81
N GLU A 53 -71.60 -7.49 -5.76
CA GLU A 53 -70.68 -7.65 -6.89
C GLU A 53 -69.30 -8.04 -6.36
N LYS A 54 -68.99 -9.34 -6.43
CA LYS A 54 -67.72 -9.85 -5.91
C LYS A 54 -66.66 -9.60 -6.98
N ILE A 55 -65.87 -8.53 -6.82
CA ILE A 55 -64.72 -8.24 -7.69
C ILE A 55 -63.80 -9.47 -7.69
N CYS A 56 -63.38 -9.92 -8.88
CA CYS A 56 -62.60 -11.15 -9.05
C CYS A 56 -61.28 -11.11 -8.25
N ASN A 57 -60.54 -9.99 -8.35
CA ASN A 57 -59.27 -9.76 -7.63
C ASN A 57 -58.22 -10.88 -7.83
N HIS A 58 -58.38 -11.68 -8.88
CA HIS A 58 -57.41 -12.70 -9.26
C HIS A 58 -56.09 -12.02 -9.62
N LYS A 59 -54.97 -12.54 -9.10
CA LYS A 59 -53.63 -12.00 -9.30
C LYS A 59 -52.77 -12.98 -10.07
N VAL A 60 -52.06 -12.48 -11.07
CA VAL A 60 -51.06 -13.23 -11.83
C VAL A 60 -49.71 -12.57 -11.62
N VAL A 61 -48.72 -13.34 -11.16
CA VAL A 61 -47.32 -12.92 -11.04
C VAL A 61 -46.59 -13.46 -12.25
N VAL A 62 -46.05 -12.57 -13.08
CA VAL A 62 -45.42 -12.94 -14.35
C VAL A 62 -43.91 -13.07 -14.14
N GLY A 63 -43.35 -14.23 -14.44
CA GLY A 63 -41.96 -14.58 -14.17
C GLY A 63 -41.01 -14.38 -15.34
N SER A 64 -41.49 -14.16 -16.56
CA SER A 64 -40.63 -13.95 -17.73
C SER A 64 -41.29 -13.12 -18.83
N VAL A 65 -40.47 -12.57 -19.73
CA VAL A 65 -40.95 -11.89 -20.95
C VAL A 65 -41.82 -12.85 -21.77
N LYS A 66 -41.34 -14.08 -22.00
CA LYS A 66 -42.07 -15.10 -22.77
C LYS A 66 -43.45 -15.38 -22.21
N GLU A 67 -43.58 -15.55 -20.89
CA GLU A 67 -44.87 -15.74 -20.23
C GLU A 67 -45.80 -14.55 -20.45
N LEU A 68 -45.28 -13.31 -20.37
CA LEU A 68 -46.08 -12.12 -20.61
C LEU A 68 -46.55 -12.02 -22.07
N GLU A 69 -45.71 -12.40 -23.03
CA GLU A 69 -46.06 -12.46 -24.45
C GLU A 69 -47.14 -13.52 -24.71
N GLU A 70 -47.04 -14.69 -24.10
CA GLU A 70 -48.05 -15.77 -24.19
C GLU A 70 -49.40 -15.36 -23.61
N LEU A 71 -49.41 -14.67 -22.47
CA LEU A 71 -50.64 -14.18 -21.83
C LEU A 71 -51.29 -13.03 -22.61
N SER A 72 -50.51 -12.10 -23.13
CA SER A 72 -51.01 -10.88 -23.77
C SER A 72 -51.20 -10.98 -25.29
N GLY A 73 -50.53 -11.95 -25.94
CA GLY A 73 -50.42 -12.01 -27.39
C GLY A 73 -49.63 -10.85 -28.01
N GLN A 74 -48.93 -10.05 -27.20
CA GLN A 74 -48.14 -8.91 -27.65
C GLN A 74 -46.65 -9.23 -27.55
N LYS A 75 -45.86 -8.77 -28.53
CA LYS A 75 -44.39 -8.85 -28.46
C LYS A 75 -43.83 -7.76 -27.56
N ILE A 76 -42.89 -8.08 -26.70
CA ILE A 76 -42.41 -7.19 -25.63
C ILE A 76 -40.92 -6.93 -25.79
N ASN A 77 -40.56 -5.67 -26.07
CA ASN A 77 -39.17 -5.25 -26.27
C ASN A 77 -38.68 -4.28 -25.18
N ASP A 78 -39.57 -3.81 -24.30
CA ASP A 78 -39.27 -2.85 -23.26
C ASP A 78 -40.08 -3.17 -21.99
N LEU A 79 -39.36 -3.32 -20.88
CA LEU A 79 -39.91 -3.67 -19.57
C LEU A 79 -40.10 -2.47 -18.64
N HIS A 80 -39.87 -1.26 -19.12
CA HIS A 80 -40.10 -0.05 -18.32
C HIS A 80 -41.61 0.23 -18.16
N LYS A 81 -41.94 0.82 -17.01
CA LYS A 81 -43.32 1.10 -16.56
C LYS A 81 -44.26 1.65 -17.63
N HIS A 82 -43.83 2.69 -18.35
CA HIS A 82 -44.66 3.37 -19.36
C HIS A 82 -45.09 2.48 -20.54
N THR A 83 -44.36 1.39 -20.77
CA THR A 83 -44.66 0.38 -21.78
C THR A 83 -45.50 -0.74 -21.17
N VAL A 84 -45.01 -1.34 -20.07
CA VAL A 84 -45.64 -2.54 -19.47
C VAL A 84 -47.03 -2.24 -18.89
N ASP A 85 -47.30 -1.03 -18.40
CA ASP A 85 -48.62 -0.64 -17.87
C ASP A 85 -49.74 -0.72 -18.91
N LYS A 86 -49.41 -0.65 -20.20
CA LYS A 86 -50.37 -0.72 -21.31
C LYS A 86 -50.73 -2.17 -21.68
N ILE A 87 -49.99 -3.15 -21.17
CA ILE A 87 -50.18 -4.56 -21.48
C ILE A 87 -51.32 -5.12 -20.62
N ILE A 88 -52.37 -5.58 -21.30
CA ILE A 88 -53.57 -6.18 -20.70
C ILE A 88 -53.86 -7.54 -21.34
N PHE A 89 -54.55 -8.40 -20.60
CA PHE A 89 -55.00 -9.71 -21.09
C PHE A 89 -56.26 -10.21 -20.36
N ASN A 90 -56.87 -11.27 -20.88
CA ASN A 90 -58.09 -11.83 -20.29
C ASN A 90 -57.78 -12.70 -19.06
N CYS A 91 -58.56 -12.52 -17.99
CA CYS A 91 -58.50 -13.33 -16.79
C CYS A 91 -59.03 -14.74 -17.06
N ASP A 92 -58.23 -15.76 -16.77
CA ASP A 92 -58.59 -17.17 -16.92
C ASP A 92 -59.74 -17.62 -15.99
N LYS A 93 -60.00 -16.89 -14.90
CA LYS A 93 -61.05 -17.22 -13.92
C LYS A 93 -62.43 -16.69 -14.29
N CYS A 94 -62.53 -15.41 -14.69
CA CYS A 94 -63.82 -14.74 -14.90
C CYS A 94 -64.00 -14.18 -16.32
N GLY A 95 -62.95 -14.16 -17.15
CA GLY A 95 -62.96 -13.52 -18.47
C GLY A 95 -62.86 -11.99 -18.45
N GLY A 96 -62.71 -11.36 -17.27
CA GLY A 96 -62.46 -9.92 -17.12
C GLY A 96 -61.06 -9.49 -17.55
N ILE A 97 -60.74 -8.20 -17.47
CA ILE A 97 -59.44 -7.66 -17.92
C ILE A 97 -58.43 -7.71 -16.76
N MET A 98 -57.20 -8.13 -17.07
CA MET A 98 -56.06 -8.12 -16.17
C MET A 98 -55.23 -6.86 -16.45
N LYS A 99 -54.97 -6.05 -15.42
CA LYS A 99 -54.12 -4.85 -15.49
C LYS A 99 -52.98 -4.94 -14.49
N ARG A 100 -51.78 -4.48 -14.86
CA ARG A 100 -50.65 -4.42 -13.93
C ARG A 100 -50.96 -3.46 -12.78
N ILE A 101 -50.53 -3.78 -11.57
CA ILE A 101 -50.53 -2.80 -10.48
C ILE A 101 -49.62 -1.61 -10.86
N PRO A 102 -49.91 -0.37 -10.46
CA PRO A 102 -49.11 0.78 -10.90
C PRO A 102 -47.72 0.84 -10.26
N ASP A 103 -47.53 0.19 -9.11
CA ASP A 103 -46.33 0.29 -8.28
C ASP A 103 -45.07 -0.29 -8.93
N VAL A 104 -43.92 0.22 -8.52
CA VAL A 104 -42.58 -0.25 -8.90
C VAL A 104 -41.84 -0.79 -7.67
N LEU A 105 -40.75 -1.51 -7.89
CA LEU A 105 -39.92 -2.07 -6.83
C LEU A 105 -39.04 -1.00 -6.18
N ASP A 106 -38.75 -1.19 -4.90
CA ASP A 106 -37.74 -0.45 -4.16
C ASP A 106 -36.35 -0.64 -4.78
N THR A 107 -35.54 0.41 -4.90
CA THR A 107 -34.22 0.35 -5.57
C THR A 107 -33.28 -0.64 -4.89
N TRP A 108 -33.43 -0.87 -3.58
CA TRP A 108 -32.64 -1.89 -2.88
C TRP A 108 -32.99 -3.33 -3.29
N PHE A 109 -34.16 -3.58 -3.88
CA PHE A 109 -34.47 -4.84 -4.53
C PHE A 109 -33.60 -5.07 -5.76
N ASP A 110 -33.42 -4.03 -6.57
CA ASP A 110 -32.55 -4.11 -7.74
C ASP A 110 -31.10 -4.34 -7.29
N SER A 111 -30.60 -3.51 -6.35
CA SER A 111 -29.22 -3.63 -5.86
C SER A 111 -28.95 -4.97 -5.16
N GLY A 112 -29.91 -5.49 -4.39
CA GLY A 112 -29.78 -6.78 -3.73
C GLY A 112 -29.94 -7.98 -4.67
N SER A 113 -30.58 -7.78 -5.84
CA SER A 113 -30.72 -8.79 -6.89
C SER A 113 -29.48 -8.92 -7.78
N MET A 114 -28.53 -7.98 -7.67
CA MET A 114 -27.32 -7.91 -8.49
C MET A 114 -26.57 -9.25 -8.67
N PRO A 115 -26.39 -10.12 -7.64
CA PRO A 115 -25.62 -11.35 -7.80
C PRO A 115 -26.12 -12.29 -8.91
N TYR A 116 -27.44 -12.44 -9.04
CA TYR A 116 -28.06 -13.32 -10.04
C TYR A 116 -28.58 -12.54 -11.26
N ALA A 117 -29.07 -11.31 -11.06
CA ALA A 117 -29.62 -10.51 -12.14
C ALA A 117 -28.57 -10.17 -13.22
N GLN A 118 -27.32 -9.88 -12.83
CA GLN A 118 -26.24 -9.59 -13.77
C GLN A 118 -25.93 -10.77 -14.73
N MET A 119 -26.29 -11.99 -14.34
CA MET A 119 -26.06 -13.21 -15.09
C MET A 119 -27.24 -13.60 -15.99
N HIS A 120 -28.33 -12.84 -15.94
CA HIS A 120 -29.63 -13.21 -16.53
C HIS A 120 -30.14 -14.56 -15.97
N TYR A 121 -29.80 -14.87 -14.72
CA TYR A 121 -30.31 -16.06 -14.02
C TYR A 121 -31.81 -15.89 -13.70
N PRO A 122 -32.64 -16.94 -13.84
CA PRO A 122 -32.29 -18.34 -14.09
C PRO A 122 -32.22 -18.74 -15.58
N PHE A 123 -32.43 -17.81 -16.51
CA PHE A 123 -32.58 -18.10 -17.93
C PHE A 123 -31.23 -18.43 -18.62
N GLU A 124 -30.16 -17.76 -18.21
CA GLU A 124 -28.82 -17.93 -18.76
C GLU A 124 -27.74 -17.99 -17.68
N ASN A 125 -26.52 -18.39 -18.09
CA ASN A 125 -25.29 -18.38 -17.26
C ASN A 125 -25.41 -19.07 -15.89
N LYS A 126 -26.33 -20.02 -15.72
CA LYS A 126 -26.59 -20.74 -14.46
C LYS A 126 -25.31 -21.28 -13.81
N GLY A 127 -24.49 -22.02 -14.54
CA GLY A 127 -23.23 -22.55 -14.01
C GLY A 127 -22.22 -21.47 -13.60
N LYS A 128 -22.17 -20.33 -14.32
CA LYS A 128 -21.31 -19.20 -13.92
C LYS A 128 -21.81 -18.58 -12.61
N PHE A 129 -23.11 -18.38 -12.46
CA PHE A 129 -23.67 -17.87 -11.22
C PHE A 129 -23.41 -18.83 -10.05
N GLU A 130 -23.77 -20.10 -10.20
CA GLU A 130 -23.67 -21.10 -9.14
C GLU A 130 -22.24 -21.35 -8.67
N ASN A 131 -21.24 -21.24 -9.56
CA ASN A 131 -19.83 -21.38 -9.22
C ASN A 131 -19.22 -20.14 -8.54
N ASN A 132 -19.84 -18.96 -8.69
CA ASN A 132 -19.34 -17.70 -8.12
C ASN A 132 -20.18 -17.18 -6.95
N PHE A 133 -21.20 -17.95 -6.52
CA PHE A 133 -22.09 -17.58 -5.43
C PHE A 133 -22.02 -18.58 -4.27
N PRO A 134 -21.82 -18.13 -3.01
CA PRO A 134 -21.75 -16.73 -2.56
C PRO A 134 -20.42 -16.05 -2.89
N ALA A 135 -20.41 -14.72 -2.89
CA ALA A 135 -19.18 -13.94 -3.11
C ALA A 135 -18.14 -14.21 -2.00
N GLU A 136 -16.85 -14.30 -2.35
CA GLU A 136 -15.80 -14.53 -1.35
C GLU A 136 -15.56 -13.27 -0.49
N TYR A 137 -15.63 -12.09 -1.08
CA TYR A 137 -15.31 -10.81 -0.44
C TYR A 137 -16.11 -9.65 -1.05
N ILE A 138 -16.57 -8.72 -0.21
CA ILE A 138 -17.09 -7.41 -0.62
C ILE A 138 -16.55 -6.32 0.31
N ALA A 139 -16.52 -5.06 -0.15
CA ALA A 139 -16.11 -3.92 0.67
C ALA A 139 -16.90 -2.66 0.31
N GLU A 140 -17.55 -2.05 1.30
CA GLU A 140 -18.25 -0.78 1.16
C GLU A 140 -18.31 -0.01 2.49
N GLY A 141 -18.82 1.22 2.46
CA GLY A 141 -18.96 2.09 3.63
C GLY A 141 -19.91 1.56 4.71
N ILE A 142 -19.73 2.04 5.93
CA ILE A 142 -20.54 1.69 7.12
C ILE A 142 -22.04 1.90 6.95
N ASP A 143 -22.45 2.83 6.12
CA ASP A 143 -23.85 3.07 5.74
C ASP A 143 -24.48 1.84 5.06
N GLN A 144 -23.68 1.01 4.36
CA GLN A 144 -24.17 -0.18 3.66
C GLN A 144 -24.65 -1.30 4.58
N THR A 145 -24.33 -1.24 5.88
CA THR A 145 -24.87 -2.16 6.90
C THR A 145 -26.39 -2.08 7.05
N ARG A 146 -27.00 -0.94 6.68
CA ARG A 146 -28.45 -0.72 6.69
C ARG A 146 -29.06 -0.65 5.30
N SER A 147 -28.23 -0.79 4.26
CA SER A 147 -28.66 -0.81 2.88
C SER A 147 -28.15 -2.05 2.17
N TRP A 148 -27.18 -1.93 1.26
CA TRP A 148 -26.89 -2.98 0.28
C TRP A 148 -26.54 -4.33 0.92
N PHE A 149 -25.72 -4.35 1.98
CA PHE A 149 -25.37 -5.60 2.67
C PHE A 149 -26.58 -6.31 3.25
N TYR A 150 -27.52 -5.54 3.81
CA TYR A 150 -28.75 -6.06 4.40
C TYR A 150 -29.64 -6.68 3.32
N TYR A 151 -29.93 -5.94 2.24
CA TYR A 151 -30.83 -6.42 1.19
C TYR A 151 -30.23 -7.55 0.36
N LEU A 152 -28.90 -7.58 0.15
CA LEU A 152 -28.19 -8.73 -0.40
C LEU A 152 -28.48 -9.98 0.43
N HIS A 153 -28.31 -9.92 1.76
CA HIS A 153 -28.56 -11.06 2.63
C HIS A 153 -30.03 -11.47 2.67
N VAL A 154 -30.97 -10.51 2.70
CA VAL A 154 -32.41 -10.80 2.69
C VAL A 154 -32.79 -11.57 1.42
N LEU A 155 -32.41 -11.08 0.24
CA LEU A 155 -32.76 -11.71 -1.03
C LEU A 155 -32.01 -13.02 -1.26
N SER A 156 -30.73 -13.06 -0.94
CA SER A 156 -29.93 -14.30 -0.97
C SER A 156 -30.56 -15.41 -0.11
N THR A 157 -30.97 -15.06 1.11
CA THR A 157 -31.62 -16.02 2.02
C THR A 157 -32.96 -16.47 1.46
N ALA A 158 -33.77 -15.54 0.95
CA ALA A 158 -35.10 -15.83 0.44
C ALA A 158 -35.10 -16.70 -0.82
N VAL A 159 -34.17 -16.46 -1.75
CA VAL A 159 -34.13 -17.12 -3.05
C VAL A 159 -33.23 -18.36 -3.06
N MET A 160 -32.11 -18.32 -2.33
CA MET A 160 -31.05 -19.34 -2.42
C MET A 160 -30.80 -20.09 -1.12
N ALA A 161 -31.38 -19.66 0.01
CA ALA A 161 -31.08 -20.18 1.35
C ALA A 161 -29.56 -20.23 1.67
N LYS A 162 -28.82 -19.24 1.18
CA LYS A 162 -27.37 -19.08 1.36
C LYS A 162 -27.03 -17.68 1.86
N PRO A 163 -25.88 -17.46 2.52
CA PRO A 163 -25.36 -16.10 2.72
C PRO A 163 -25.05 -15.45 1.37
N ALA A 164 -25.09 -14.12 1.30
CA ALA A 164 -24.77 -13.42 0.03
C ALA A 164 -23.26 -13.34 -0.26
N PHE A 165 -22.45 -13.34 0.81
CA PHE A 165 -21.00 -13.22 0.77
C PHE A 165 -20.37 -13.90 1.99
N LYS A 166 -19.09 -14.29 1.91
CA LYS A 166 -18.35 -14.95 3.00
C LYS A 166 -17.55 -13.98 3.86
N ASN A 167 -16.97 -12.94 3.26
CA ASN A 167 -16.19 -11.91 3.95
C ASN A 167 -16.69 -10.51 3.56
N VAL A 168 -16.70 -9.58 4.52
CA VAL A 168 -17.07 -8.18 4.29
C VAL A 168 -16.11 -7.25 5.03
N ILE A 169 -15.60 -6.24 4.33
CA ILE A 169 -14.92 -5.10 4.94
C ILE A 169 -15.85 -3.92 4.94
N VAL A 170 -16.02 -3.32 6.12
CA VAL A 170 -16.81 -2.13 6.31
C VAL A 170 -15.85 -0.97 6.49
N ASN A 171 -15.74 -0.08 5.51
CA ASN A 171 -14.89 1.09 5.66
C ASN A 171 -15.59 2.21 6.43
N GLY A 172 -14.81 3.00 7.15
CA GLY A 172 -15.29 4.18 7.85
C GLY A 172 -15.46 5.37 6.90
N ILE A 173 -15.55 6.57 7.48
CA ILE A 173 -15.88 7.80 6.74
C ILE A 173 -14.64 8.66 6.59
N ILE A 174 -14.38 9.10 5.36
CA ILE A 174 -13.36 10.13 5.08
C ILE A 174 -13.96 11.50 5.39
N LEU A 175 -13.27 12.24 6.26
CA LEU A 175 -13.62 13.57 6.74
C LEU A 175 -12.63 14.58 6.18
N ALA A 176 -13.05 15.85 6.13
CA ALA A 176 -12.14 16.96 5.90
C ALA A 176 -11.05 17.02 6.98
N GLU A 177 -9.98 17.76 6.71
CA GLU A 177 -8.85 17.92 7.65
C GLU A 177 -9.31 18.43 9.03
N ASP A 178 -10.32 19.31 9.05
CA ASP A 178 -10.95 19.86 10.26
C ASP A 178 -11.93 18.90 10.97
N GLY A 179 -12.06 17.65 10.49
CA GLY A 179 -12.95 16.62 11.04
C GLY A 179 -14.41 16.76 10.65
N LYS A 180 -14.80 17.72 9.80
CA LYS A 180 -16.17 17.82 9.31
C LYS A 180 -16.41 16.86 8.15
N LYS A 181 -17.67 16.45 7.97
CA LYS A 181 -18.08 15.67 6.80
C LYS A 181 -17.77 16.46 5.53
N MET A 182 -17.14 15.81 4.56
CA MET A 182 -16.88 16.39 3.25
C MET A 182 -18.21 16.70 2.54
N ALA A 183 -18.34 17.91 2.00
CA ALA A 183 -19.53 18.30 1.24
C ALA A 183 -19.17 19.24 0.10
N LYS A 184 -19.66 18.94 -1.12
CA LYS A 184 -19.44 19.76 -2.33
C LYS A 184 -19.78 21.24 -2.11
N ARG A 185 -20.87 21.50 -1.38
CA ARG A 185 -21.29 22.87 -1.02
C ARG A 185 -20.27 23.61 -0.14
N LEU A 186 -19.59 22.89 0.75
CA LEU A 186 -18.62 23.47 1.68
C LEU A 186 -17.24 23.64 1.06
N LYS A 187 -16.93 22.92 -0.03
CA LYS A 187 -15.59 22.89 -0.66
C LYS A 187 -14.47 22.69 0.37
N ASN A 188 -14.74 21.87 1.39
CA ASN A 188 -13.88 21.66 2.56
C ASN A 188 -12.93 20.47 2.38
N TYR A 189 -12.69 20.04 1.15
CA TYR A 189 -11.78 18.94 0.83
C TYR A 189 -11.11 19.21 -0.52
N PRO A 190 -9.86 18.79 -0.71
CA PRO A 190 -9.19 18.88 -2.00
C PRO A 190 -9.88 17.97 -3.00
N ASP A 191 -9.95 18.39 -4.26
CA ASP A 191 -10.59 17.59 -5.30
C ASP A 191 -9.83 16.25 -5.48
N PRO A 192 -10.51 15.09 -5.47
CA PRO A 192 -9.85 13.79 -5.60
C PRO A 192 -9.01 13.64 -6.88
N MET A 193 -9.44 14.25 -8.00
CA MET A 193 -8.70 14.21 -9.25
C MET A 193 -7.46 15.09 -9.18
N GLU A 194 -7.54 16.28 -8.57
CA GLU A 194 -6.35 17.11 -8.34
C GLU A 194 -5.30 16.37 -7.48
N MET A 195 -5.73 15.63 -6.46
CA MET A 195 -4.81 14.83 -5.63
C MET A 195 -4.20 13.67 -6.41
N LEU A 196 -4.99 12.99 -7.25
CA LEU A 196 -4.50 11.92 -8.13
C LEU A 196 -3.49 12.46 -9.15
N ASP A 197 -3.75 13.60 -9.77
CA ASP A 197 -2.85 14.22 -10.75
C ASP A 197 -1.55 14.71 -10.10
N LYS A 198 -1.63 15.23 -8.88
CA LYS A 198 -0.46 15.76 -8.16
C LYS A 198 0.44 14.67 -7.58
N TYR A 199 -0.14 13.64 -6.96
CA TYR A 199 0.62 12.63 -6.20
C TYR A 199 0.68 11.25 -6.88
N GLY A 200 -0.23 10.97 -7.82
CA GLY A 200 -0.36 9.68 -8.48
C GLY A 200 -1.25 8.70 -7.71
N ALA A 201 -1.79 7.72 -8.45
CA ALA A 201 -2.72 6.72 -7.92
C ALA A 201 -2.10 5.85 -6.81
N ASP A 202 -0.82 5.48 -6.92
CA ASP A 202 -0.15 4.65 -5.91
C ASP A 202 -0.11 5.33 -4.53
N VAL A 203 0.17 6.64 -4.48
CA VAL A 203 0.21 7.39 -3.22
C VAL A 203 -1.16 7.40 -2.56
N MET A 204 -2.22 7.68 -3.32
CA MET A 204 -3.60 7.65 -2.82
C MET A 204 -3.99 6.26 -2.32
N ARG A 205 -3.65 5.20 -3.06
CA ARG A 205 -3.93 3.81 -2.66
C ARG A 205 -3.23 3.46 -1.36
N ILE A 206 -1.94 3.75 -1.22
CA ILE A 206 -1.17 3.45 0.00
C ILE A 206 -1.71 4.25 1.19
N TYR A 207 -1.98 5.54 1.00
CA TYR A 207 -2.54 6.40 2.05
C TYR A 207 -3.83 5.81 2.60
N LEU A 208 -4.81 5.52 1.74
CA LEU A 208 -6.09 4.96 2.16
C LEU A 208 -5.95 3.55 2.73
N SER A 209 -5.14 2.68 2.09
CA SER A 209 -4.95 1.29 2.50
C SER A 209 -4.26 1.16 3.85
N SER A 210 -3.37 2.10 4.19
CA SER A 210 -2.69 2.17 5.49
C SER A 210 -3.51 2.84 6.60
N SER A 211 -4.63 3.46 6.24
CA SER A 211 -5.39 4.31 7.14
C SER A 211 -6.40 3.53 8.00
N PRO A 212 -6.84 4.11 9.13
CA PRO A 212 -7.92 3.56 9.94
C PRO A 212 -9.27 3.46 9.21
N VAL A 213 -9.44 4.09 8.03
CA VAL A 213 -10.69 3.97 7.24
C VAL A 213 -11.00 2.52 6.87
N MET A 214 -9.99 1.68 6.72
CA MET A 214 -10.16 0.26 6.42
C MET A 214 -10.59 -0.58 7.64
N LEU A 215 -10.68 0.04 8.82
CA LEU A 215 -11.05 -0.57 10.10
C LEU A 215 -12.38 -0.01 10.63
N ALA A 216 -13.26 0.47 9.74
CA ALA A 216 -14.53 1.13 10.06
C ALA A 216 -14.40 2.45 10.87
N GLU A 217 -13.19 3.01 10.97
CA GLU A 217 -12.94 4.27 11.68
C GLU A 217 -12.90 5.49 10.75
N ASN A 218 -13.07 6.67 11.32
CA ASN A 218 -12.99 7.91 10.52
C ASN A 218 -11.53 8.26 10.21
N LEU A 219 -11.31 8.83 9.03
CA LEU A 219 -10.03 9.40 8.61
C LEU A 219 -10.21 10.87 8.28
N ASN A 220 -9.47 11.75 8.95
CA ASN A 220 -9.33 13.14 8.48
C ASN A 220 -8.32 13.15 7.34
N PHE A 221 -8.79 13.52 6.15
CA PHE A 221 -7.93 13.56 4.97
C PHE A 221 -6.91 14.69 5.08
N SER A 222 -5.64 14.36 4.89
CA SER A 222 -4.49 15.26 5.03
C SER A 222 -3.62 15.19 3.79
N GLU A 223 -3.48 16.32 3.09
CA GLU A 223 -2.59 16.42 1.93
C GLU A 223 -1.10 16.33 2.35
N SER A 224 -0.75 16.78 3.56
CA SER A 224 0.61 16.62 4.08
C SER A 224 0.98 15.14 4.25
N ASP A 225 0.02 14.30 4.63
CA ASP A 225 0.26 12.85 4.78
C ASP A 225 0.50 12.20 3.42
N LEU A 226 -0.23 12.61 2.38
CA LEU A 226 0.02 12.17 1.00
C LEU A 226 1.43 12.57 0.54
N SER A 227 1.85 13.79 0.85
CA SER A 227 3.20 14.28 0.56
C SER A 227 4.27 13.42 1.25
N GLU A 228 4.02 12.94 2.47
CA GLU A 228 4.93 12.04 3.18
C GLU A 228 5.04 10.66 2.49
N TYR A 229 3.94 10.06 2.06
CA TYR A 229 3.98 8.81 1.29
C TYR A 229 4.69 8.96 -0.07
N SER A 230 4.49 10.09 -0.74
CA SER A 230 5.18 10.40 -2.00
C SER A 230 6.69 10.58 -1.78
N THR A 231 7.08 11.54 -0.95
CA THR A 231 8.49 11.96 -0.82
C THR A 231 9.30 11.11 0.14
N GLY A 232 8.68 10.58 1.18
CA GLY A 232 9.31 9.80 2.25
C GLY A 232 9.26 8.29 2.05
N MET A 233 8.48 7.76 1.10
CA MET A 233 8.40 6.32 0.84
C MET A 233 8.61 5.99 -0.64
N LEU A 234 7.72 6.41 -1.54
CA LEU A 234 7.81 6.01 -2.95
C LEU A 234 9.06 6.57 -3.65
N ARG A 235 9.41 7.84 -3.39
CA ARG A 235 10.65 8.43 -3.91
C ARG A 235 11.90 7.69 -3.40
N MET A 236 11.86 7.18 -2.17
CA MET A 236 12.97 6.42 -1.59
C MET A 236 13.13 5.06 -2.27
N LEU A 237 12.02 4.36 -2.53
CA LEU A 237 12.01 3.12 -3.32
C LEU A 237 12.53 3.37 -4.74
N TRP A 238 12.02 4.42 -5.40
CA TRP A 238 12.45 4.79 -6.74
C TRP A 238 13.94 5.12 -6.81
N ASN A 239 14.45 5.91 -5.86
CA ASN A 239 15.88 6.21 -5.77
C ASN A 239 16.74 4.94 -5.52
N SER A 240 16.22 3.99 -4.74
CA SER A 240 16.89 2.70 -4.49
C SER A 240 16.99 1.87 -5.78
N TYR A 241 15.91 1.84 -6.57
CA TYR A 241 15.89 1.24 -7.91
C TYR A 241 16.86 1.95 -8.87
N CYS A 242 16.84 3.28 -8.93
CA CYS A 242 17.77 4.04 -9.77
C CYS A 242 19.23 3.83 -9.36
N PHE A 243 19.53 3.76 -8.06
CA PHE A 243 20.85 3.42 -7.54
C PHE A 243 21.29 2.05 -8.06
N PHE A 244 20.43 1.04 -7.95
CA PHE A 244 20.75 -0.30 -8.46
C PHE A 244 21.06 -0.27 -9.97
N MET A 245 20.19 0.34 -10.79
CA MET A 245 20.39 0.44 -12.24
C MET A 245 21.66 1.19 -12.64
N LEU A 246 22.10 2.16 -11.83
CA LEU A 246 23.30 2.93 -12.11
C LEU A 246 24.59 2.13 -11.91
N TYR A 247 24.60 1.20 -10.96
CA TYR A 247 25.83 0.51 -10.53
C TYR A 247 25.86 -0.98 -10.82
N VAL A 248 24.74 -1.59 -11.20
CA VAL A 248 24.70 -3.01 -11.54
C VAL A 248 25.58 -3.29 -12.76
N ASN A 249 26.45 -4.30 -12.64
CA ASN A 249 27.33 -4.74 -13.72
C ASN A 249 27.47 -6.27 -13.79
N CYS A 250 26.83 -7.00 -12.88
CA CYS A 250 26.78 -8.46 -12.92
C CYS A 250 25.81 -8.94 -14.01
N GLU A 251 26.26 -9.87 -14.85
CA GLU A 251 25.45 -10.50 -15.90
C GLU A 251 24.48 -11.55 -15.32
N ASP A 252 24.89 -12.26 -14.26
CA ASP A 252 24.05 -13.25 -13.58
C ASP A 252 23.35 -12.64 -12.35
N LEU A 253 22.22 -11.99 -12.63
CA LEU A 253 21.27 -11.51 -11.63
C LEU A 253 20.17 -12.53 -11.36
N SER A 254 20.37 -13.81 -11.70
CA SER A 254 19.35 -14.82 -11.51
C SER A 254 18.81 -14.74 -10.07
N VAL A 255 17.48 -14.72 -9.97
CA VAL A 255 16.75 -14.72 -8.71
C VAL A 255 16.90 -16.14 -8.13
N GLY A 256 18.10 -16.44 -7.67
CA GLY A 256 18.50 -17.75 -7.17
C GLY A 256 18.19 -17.89 -5.68
N ASN A 257 17.92 -19.12 -5.26
CA ASN A 257 17.69 -19.49 -3.86
C ASN A 257 18.91 -19.11 -3.01
N PHE A 258 18.84 -17.99 -2.30
CA PHE A 258 19.79 -17.69 -1.24
C PHE A 258 19.75 -18.81 -0.22
N ARG A 259 20.92 -19.35 0.09
CA ARG A 259 21.13 -20.21 1.25
C ARG A 259 21.85 -19.41 2.31
N LYS A 260 21.46 -19.60 3.57
CA LYS A 260 21.99 -18.81 4.68
C LYS A 260 23.51 -18.96 4.80
N GLU A 261 24.03 -20.16 4.54
CA GLU A 261 25.45 -20.50 4.67
C GLU A 261 26.33 -19.80 3.62
N ASP A 262 25.75 -19.41 2.49
CA ASP A 262 26.47 -18.73 1.39
C ASP A 262 26.63 -17.23 1.63
N ILE A 263 25.88 -16.67 2.59
CA ILE A 263 25.85 -15.24 2.88
C ILE A 263 26.94 -14.88 3.88
N LYS A 264 27.99 -14.21 3.40
CA LYS A 264 29.13 -13.81 4.24
C LYS A 264 28.97 -12.45 4.89
N ASN A 265 28.30 -11.51 4.22
CA ASN A 265 28.18 -10.14 4.71
C ASN A 265 26.98 -10.02 5.66
N ILE A 266 27.23 -9.50 6.87
CA ILE A 266 26.21 -9.35 7.90
C ILE A 266 25.03 -8.47 7.46
N LEU A 267 25.26 -7.46 6.59
CA LEU A 267 24.21 -6.59 6.10
C LEU A 267 23.31 -7.30 5.07
N ASP A 268 23.88 -8.19 4.27
CA ASP A 268 23.10 -9.02 3.34
C ASP A 268 22.25 -10.02 4.12
N LEU A 269 22.82 -10.67 5.14
CA LEU A 269 22.10 -11.61 6.01
C LEU A 269 20.93 -10.92 6.71
N TRP A 270 21.18 -9.75 7.30
CA TRP A 270 20.16 -8.96 7.97
C TRP A 270 19.02 -8.57 7.03
N ILE A 271 19.32 -7.95 5.87
CA ILE A 271 18.26 -7.43 4.99
C ILE A 271 17.47 -8.55 4.29
N LEU A 272 18.10 -9.70 4.05
CA LEU A 272 17.43 -10.90 3.54
C LEU A 272 16.47 -11.49 4.59
N SER A 273 16.86 -11.51 5.87
CA SER A 273 15.92 -11.83 6.95
C SER A 273 14.74 -10.86 6.97
N LYS A 274 15.00 -9.54 6.88
CA LYS A 274 13.94 -8.52 6.90
C LYS A 274 12.92 -8.68 5.76
N ILE A 275 13.33 -9.01 4.53
CA ILE A 275 12.38 -9.18 3.42
C ILE A 275 11.55 -10.46 3.55
N GLU A 276 12.12 -11.54 4.09
CA GLU A 276 11.35 -12.77 4.35
C GLU A 276 10.38 -12.58 5.52
N LYS A 277 10.79 -11.83 6.55
CA LYS A 277 9.88 -11.43 7.64
C LYS A 277 8.76 -10.53 7.13
N LEU A 278 9.08 -9.55 6.28
CA LEU A 278 8.08 -8.72 5.60
C LEU A 278 7.08 -9.58 4.82
N ASN A 279 7.56 -10.56 4.04
CA ASN A 279 6.70 -11.48 3.29
C ASN A 279 5.72 -12.22 4.21
N GLN A 280 6.25 -12.86 5.27
CA GLN A 280 5.46 -13.57 6.27
C GLN A 280 4.38 -12.68 6.90
N ASP A 281 4.75 -11.46 7.29
CA ASP A 281 3.84 -10.55 8.00
C ASP A 281 2.78 -9.94 7.06
N VAL A 282 3.14 -9.66 5.80
CA VAL A 282 2.19 -9.21 4.76
C VAL A 282 1.20 -10.33 4.44
N GLU A 283 1.67 -11.57 4.21
CA GLU A 283 0.82 -12.74 3.96
C GLU A 283 -0.17 -12.96 5.12
N SER A 284 0.34 -13.01 6.35
CA SER A 284 -0.47 -13.16 7.57
C SER A 284 -1.53 -12.07 7.73
N SER A 285 -1.18 -10.82 7.38
CA SER A 285 -2.10 -9.69 7.45
C SER A 285 -3.18 -9.76 6.37
N LEU A 286 -2.82 -10.11 5.13
CA LEU A 286 -3.77 -10.24 4.02
C LEU A 286 -4.75 -11.40 4.20
N LEU A 287 -4.29 -12.54 4.73
CA LEU A 287 -5.16 -13.68 5.08
C LEU A 287 -6.20 -13.33 6.15
N LYS A 288 -5.93 -12.31 6.97
CA LYS A 288 -6.86 -11.77 7.98
C LYS A 288 -7.64 -10.55 7.49
N TYR A 289 -7.51 -10.19 6.21
CA TYR A 289 -8.06 -8.97 5.61
C TYR A 289 -7.63 -7.67 6.33
N ASN A 290 -6.51 -7.67 7.05
CA ASN A 290 -5.97 -6.48 7.74
C ASN A 290 -5.02 -5.71 6.81
N ILE A 291 -5.63 -5.02 5.84
CA ILE A 291 -4.94 -4.23 4.81
C ILE A 291 -4.05 -3.13 5.43
N PRO A 292 -4.46 -2.40 6.49
CA PRO A 292 -3.60 -1.39 7.12
C PRO A 292 -2.32 -1.95 7.72
N SER A 293 -2.41 -3.08 8.42
CA SER A 293 -1.23 -3.72 9.00
C SER A 293 -0.26 -4.14 7.91
N ALA A 294 -0.73 -4.77 6.83
CA ALA A 294 0.11 -5.13 5.70
C ALA A 294 0.78 -3.90 5.04
N THR A 295 0.00 -2.85 4.78
CA THR A 295 0.47 -1.65 4.06
C THR A 295 1.55 -0.88 4.83
N ARG A 296 1.41 -0.77 6.16
CA ARG A 296 2.34 0.02 7.00
C ARG A 296 3.75 -0.58 7.07
N LEU A 297 3.89 -1.89 6.90
CA LEU A 297 5.17 -2.59 6.97
C LEU A 297 6.15 -2.14 5.88
N PHE A 298 5.64 -1.79 4.69
CA PHE A 298 6.48 -1.40 3.56
C PHE A 298 7.29 -0.12 3.81
N LYS A 299 6.71 0.87 4.53
CA LYS A 299 7.42 2.12 4.85
C LYS A 299 8.66 1.84 5.70
N VAL A 300 8.53 0.92 6.66
CA VAL A 300 9.64 0.50 7.53
C VAL A 300 10.72 -0.19 6.70
N PHE A 301 10.35 -1.22 5.94
CA PHE A 301 11.32 -1.99 5.17
C PHE A 301 12.05 -1.15 4.09
N ILE A 302 11.33 -0.30 3.35
CA ILE A 302 11.94 0.60 2.35
C ILE A 302 12.93 1.55 3.03
N GLY A 303 12.58 2.06 4.21
CA GLY A 303 13.45 2.87 5.04
C GLY A 303 14.74 2.14 5.44
N GLU A 304 14.64 0.89 5.86
CA GLU A 304 15.79 0.04 6.23
C GLU A 304 16.67 -0.30 5.03
N MET A 305 16.05 -0.69 3.91
CA MET A 305 16.75 -0.99 2.66
C MET A 305 17.53 0.23 2.16
N SER A 306 16.93 1.43 2.14
CA SER A 306 17.59 2.63 1.64
C SER A 306 18.60 3.22 2.63
N ASN A 307 18.16 3.49 3.86
CA ASN A 307 18.93 4.30 4.81
C ASN A 307 19.99 3.51 5.58
N TRP A 308 19.88 2.18 5.62
CA TRP A 308 20.87 1.32 6.27
C TRP A 308 21.57 0.44 5.26
N TYR A 309 20.85 -0.46 4.60
CA TYR A 309 21.48 -1.44 3.71
C TYR A 309 22.22 -0.77 2.53
N ILE A 310 21.51 -0.03 1.66
CA ILE A 310 22.12 0.62 0.50
C ILE A 310 23.19 1.61 0.94
N ARG A 311 22.89 2.48 1.92
CA ARG A 311 23.85 3.51 2.39
C ARG A 311 25.18 2.89 2.86
N ARG A 312 25.13 1.82 3.66
CA ARG A 312 26.32 1.12 4.16
C ARG A 312 27.00 0.28 3.08
N SER A 313 26.22 -0.29 2.17
CA SER A 313 26.73 -1.15 1.10
C SER A 313 27.26 -0.37 -0.11
N ARG A 314 27.10 0.96 -0.22
CA ARG A 314 27.52 1.74 -1.41
C ARG A 314 28.92 1.40 -1.89
N LYS A 315 29.92 1.32 -1.00
CA LYS A 315 31.31 1.00 -1.40
C LYS A 315 31.43 -0.37 -2.08
N ARG A 316 30.57 -1.32 -1.71
CA ARG A 316 30.50 -2.67 -2.30
C ARG A 316 30.03 -2.63 -3.76
N PHE A 317 29.32 -1.58 -4.20
CA PHE A 317 28.79 -1.46 -5.57
C PHE A 317 29.76 -0.80 -6.57
N TRP A 318 30.69 0.07 -6.13
CA TRP A 318 31.54 0.85 -7.06
C TRP A 318 33.02 1.00 -6.65
N LYS A 319 33.39 0.56 -5.45
CA LYS A 319 34.74 0.68 -4.87
C LYS A 319 35.22 -0.64 -4.24
N SER A 320 34.60 -1.76 -4.61
CA SER A 320 34.96 -3.05 -4.04
C SER A 320 36.25 -3.57 -4.68
N GLU A 321 37.25 -3.86 -3.85
CA GLU A 321 38.43 -4.64 -4.26
C GLU A 321 38.09 -6.14 -4.35
N ASP A 322 37.04 -6.58 -3.66
CA ASP A 322 36.50 -7.94 -3.74
C ASP A 322 35.33 -8.01 -4.73
N LYS A 323 35.59 -8.64 -5.89
CA LYS A 323 34.58 -8.84 -6.93
C LYS A 323 33.42 -9.73 -6.47
N ASN A 324 33.67 -10.71 -5.60
CA ASN A 324 32.63 -11.62 -5.11
C ASN A 324 31.68 -10.90 -4.14
N ASP A 325 32.21 -10.06 -3.26
CA ASP A 325 31.39 -9.24 -2.37
C ASP A 325 30.51 -8.24 -3.13
N MET A 326 31.04 -7.63 -4.19
CA MET A 326 30.27 -6.75 -5.09
C MET A 326 29.12 -7.51 -5.76
N ILE A 327 29.38 -8.70 -6.31
CA ILE A 327 28.36 -9.54 -6.93
C ILE A 327 27.30 -9.94 -5.89
N SER A 328 27.71 -10.32 -4.67
CA SER A 328 26.78 -10.62 -3.57
C SER A 328 25.84 -9.46 -3.29
N ALA A 329 26.38 -8.25 -3.10
CA ALA A 329 25.58 -7.06 -2.83
C ALA A 329 24.59 -6.73 -3.97
N GLN A 330 25.02 -6.88 -5.22
CA GLN A 330 24.15 -6.66 -6.40
C GLN A 330 23.04 -7.71 -6.47
N ARG A 331 23.35 -8.99 -6.27
CA ARG A 331 22.35 -10.07 -6.25
C ARG A 331 21.35 -9.88 -5.12
N THR A 332 21.81 -9.53 -3.92
CA THR A 332 20.93 -9.23 -2.80
C THR A 332 19.99 -8.07 -3.13
N LEU A 333 20.49 -6.91 -3.56
CA LEU A 333 19.62 -5.78 -3.87
C LEU A 333 18.64 -6.06 -5.01
N HIS A 334 19.07 -6.81 -6.04
CA HIS A 334 18.18 -7.27 -7.10
C HIS A 334 17.03 -8.12 -6.54
N TYR A 335 17.34 -9.11 -5.71
CA TYR A 335 16.35 -9.96 -5.05
C TYR A 335 15.36 -9.15 -4.20
N LEU A 336 15.86 -8.22 -3.39
CA LEU A 336 15.02 -7.34 -2.57
C LEU A 336 14.04 -6.55 -3.44
N LEU A 337 14.51 -5.91 -4.51
CA LEU A 337 13.68 -5.08 -5.38
C LEU A 337 12.63 -5.91 -6.14
N VAL A 338 13.00 -7.08 -6.65
CA VAL A 338 12.06 -7.98 -7.35
C VAL A 338 11.00 -8.51 -6.39
N LYS A 339 11.40 -9.06 -5.23
CA LYS A 339 10.46 -9.60 -4.24
C LYS A 339 9.56 -8.52 -3.65
N LEU A 340 10.12 -7.34 -3.33
CA LEU A 340 9.35 -6.19 -2.87
C LEU A 340 8.33 -5.75 -3.93
N SER A 341 8.68 -5.76 -5.22
CA SER A 341 7.74 -5.38 -6.28
C SER A 341 6.51 -6.30 -6.30
N ILE A 342 6.71 -7.62 -6.15
CA ILE A 342 5.61 -8.60 -6.08
C ILE A 342 4.75 -8.35 -4.84
N LEU A 343 5.36 -8.24 -3.65
CA LEU A 343 4.65 -8.02 -2.38
C LEU A 343 3.87 -6.71 -2.37
N PHE A 344 4.42 -5.67 -2.99
CA PHE A 344 3.86 -4.33 -2.95
C PHE A 344 2.82 -4.06 -4.04
N ALA A 345 2.75 -4.91 -5.08
CA ALA A 345 1.84 -4.76 -6.22
C ALA A 345 0.35 -4.61 -5.87
N PRO A 346 -0.21 -5.29 -4.84
CA PRO A 346 -1.61 -5.07 -4.44
C PRO A 346 -1.89 -3.63 -3.96
N PHE A 347 -0.88 -2.96 -3.40
CA PHE A 347 -0.98 -1.65 -2.79
C PHE A 347 -0.57 -0.52 -3.75
N ALA A 348 0.54 -0.72 -4.48
CA ALA A 348 1.15 0.25 -5.38
C ALA A 348 1.45 -0.38 -6.76
N PRO A 349 0.41 -0.71 -7.54
CA PRO A 349 0.55 -1.50 -8.76
C PRO A 349 1.48 -0.87 -9.80
N PHE A 350 1.47 0.45 -9.96
CA PHE A 350 2.18 1.08 -11.08
C PHE A 350 3.70 1.12 -10.88
N ILE A 351 4.17 1.51 -9.70
CA ILE A 351 5.60 1.50 -9.38
C ILE A 351 6.14 0.07 -9.31
N SER A 352 5.38 -0.86 -8.74
CA SER A 352 5.74 -2.27 -8.69
C SER A 352 5.89 -2.86 -10.08
N GLU A 353 4.92 -2.61 -10.98
CA GLU A 353 4.98 -3.05 -12.37
C GLU A 353 6.22 -2.51 -13.08
N LYS A 354 6.50 -1.20 -12.91
CA LYS A 354 7.62 -0.57 -13.58
C LYS A 354 8.97 -1.15 -13.14
N ILE A 355 9.17 -1.32 -11.84
CA ILE A 355 10.41 -1.89 -11.29
C ILE A 355 10.54 -3.36 -11.71
N TYR A 356 9.48 -4.15 -11.51
CA TYR A 356 9.49 -5.58 -11.79
C TYR A 356 9.80 -5.89 -13.25
N LYS A 357 9.10 -5.26 -14.20
CA LYS A 357 9.31 -5.48 -15.63
C LYS A 357 10.72 -5.09 -16.06
N ASN A 358 11.21 -3.96 -15.57
CA ASN A 358 12.55 -3.48 -15.91
C ASN A 358 13.64 -4.42 -15.36
N LEU A 359 13.46 -5.03 -14.19
CA LEU A 359 14.46 -5.91 -13.58
C LEU A 359 14.40 -7.35 -14.08
N THR A 360 13.21 -7.87 -14.37
CA THR A 360 13.01 -9.30 -14.69
C THR A 360 12.82 -9.58 -16.17
N GLY A 361 12.46 -8.59 -16.98
CA GLY A 361 12.05 -8.77 -18.37
C GLY A 361 10.72 -9.55 -18.55
N LYS A 362 10.04 -9.92 -17.46
CA LYS A 362 8.75 -10.62 -17.50
C LYS A 362 7.62 -9.67 -17.90
N GLU A 363 6.49 -10.27 -18.30
CA GLU A 363 5.35 -9.54 -18.86
C GLU A 363 4.74 -8.52 -17.89
N SER A 364 4.41 -8.96 -16.67
CA SER A 364 3.80 -8.13 -15.64
C SER A 364 4.01 -8.73 -14.24
N VAL A 365 4.14 -7.88 -13.23
CA VAL A 365 4.13 -8.29 -11.81
C VAL A 365 2.80 -8.89 -11.40
N HIS A 366 1.70 -8.50 -12.06
CA HIS A 366 0.35 -8.97 -11.75
C HIS A 366 0.07 -10.41 -12.20
N LEU A 367 0.99 -11.00 -12.96
CA LEU A 367 0.98 -12.40 -13.35
C LEU A 367 1.96 -13.25 -12.50
N ALA A 368 2.66 -12.63 -11.55
CA ALA A 368 3.59 -13.34 -10.68
C ALA A 368 2.84 -14.04 -9.54
N ASP A 369 3.29 -15.24 -9.18
CA ASP A 369 2.84 -15.92 -7.97
C ASP A 369 3.20 -15.12 -6.72
N PHE A 370 2.31 -15.12 -5.74
CA PHE A 370 2.63 -14.57 -4.42
C PHE A 370 3.81 -15.35 -3.82
N PRO A 371 4.88 -14.67 -3.34
CA PRO A 371 6.12 -15.34 -3.00
C PRO A 371 5.95 -16.19 -1.73
N VAL A 372 6.45 -17.42 -1.76
CA VAL A 372 6.54 -18.25 -0.56
C VAL A 372 7.66 -17.73 0.35
N THR A 373 7.39 -17.64 1.65
CA THR A 373 8.38 -17.23 2.66
C THR A 373 9.48 -18.29 2.78
N ASN A 374 10.74 -17.88 2.59
CA ASN A 374 11.89 -18.72 2.87
C ASN A 374 12.27 -18.61 4.35
N LYS A 375 11.80 -19.57 5.16
CA LYS A 375 12.04 -19.60 6.60
C LYS A 375 13.51 -19.79 6.98
N GLU A 376 14.35 -20.35 6.10
CA GLU A 376 15.78 -20.58 6.38
C GLU A 376 16.57 -19.26 6.45
N LEU A 377 16.09 -18.22 5.76
CA LEU A 377 16.72 -16.90 5.75
C LEU A 377 16.23 -16.00 6.89
N ILE A 378 15.16 -16.37 7.60
CA ILE A 378 14.70 -15.64 8.78
C ILE A 378 15.65 -15.93 9.93
N ASP A 379 16.24 -14.88 10.49
CA ASP A 379 17.18 -14.92 11.60
C ASP A 379 16.82 -13.81 12.60
N ASP A 380 16.04 -14.20 13.61
CA ASP A 380 15.61 -13.26 14.65
C ASP A 380 16.80 -12.73 15.48
N GLU A 381 17.89 -13.49 15.61
CA GLU A 381 19.05 -13.05 16.38
C GLU A 381 19.77 -11.91 15.66
N ILE A 382 20.02 -12.01 14.34
CA ILE A 382 20.65 -10.90 13.60
C ILE A 382 19.74 -9.67 13.53
N GLU A 383 18.42 -9.85 13.40
CA GLU A 383 17.47 -8.74 13.42
C GLU A 383 17.52 -7.99 14.75
N ASN A 384 17.46 -8.73 15.87
CA ASN A 384 17.54 -8.17 17.22
C ASN A 384 18.90 -7.49 17.49
N GLN A 385 20.01 -8.11 17.06
CA GLN A 385 21.32 -7.51 17.22
C GLN A 385 21.47 -6.22 16.39
N MET A 386 20.97 -6.20 15.16
CA MET A 386 21.01 -5.02 14.30
C MET A 386 20.10 -3.90 14.83
N GLU A 387 18.93 -4.21 15.36
CA GLU A 387 18.07 -3.23 16.03
C GLU A 387 18.78 -2.60 17.23
N ARG A 388 19.42 -3.41 18.08
CA ARG A 388 20.23 -2.92 19.20
C ARG A 388 21.40 -2.05 18.71
N ALA A 389 22.12 -2.47 17.68
CA ALA A 389 23.21 -1.69 17.10
C ALA A 389 22.73 -0.32 16.62
N ARG A 390 21.58 -0.26 15.94
CA ARG A 390 20.96 0.99 15.46
C ARG A 390 20.56 1.90 16.62
N LYS A 391 19.99 1.35 17.70
CA LYS A 391 19.65 2.10 18.92
C LYS A 391 20.90 2.67 19.60
N ILE A 392 22.00 1.89 19.67
CA ILE A 392 23.28 2.36 20.20
C ILE A 392 23.82 3.52 19.35
N VAL A 393 23.75 3.43 18.02
CA VAL A 393 24.13 4.51 17.10
C VAL A 393 23.29 5.76 17.34
N GLU A 394 21.97 5.64 17.48
CA GLU A 394 21.08 6.76 17.76
C GLU A 394 21.45 7.47 19.07
N ILE A 395 21.59 6.72 20.17
CA ILE A 395 21.97 7.26 21.48
C ILE A 395 23.37 7.89 21.43
N GLY A 396 24.33 7.23 20.77
CA GLY A 396 25.69 7.73 20.62
C GLY A 396 25.75 9.04 19.83
N LEU A 397 25.02 9.13 18.71
CA LEU A 397 24.90 10.35 17.93
C LEU A 397 24.20 11.47 18.72
N ALA A 398 23.19 11.15 19.54
CA ALA A 398 22.53 12.13 20.41
C ALA A 398 23.49 12.66 21.50
N LYS A 399 24.25 11.78 22.16
CA LYS A 399 25.30 12.18 23.13
C LYS A 399 26.37 13.04 22.47
N ARG A 400 26.77 12.69 21.26
CA ARG A 400 27.72 13.44 20.44
C ARG A 400 27.22 14.83 20.05
N ALA A 401 25.96 14.94 19.64
CA ALA A 401 25.30 16.21 19.34
C ALA A 401 25.20 17.10 20.58
N LYS A 402 24.85 16.52 21.74
CA LYS A 402 24.84 17.22 23.05
C LYS A 402 26.22 17.77 23.41
N ALA A 403 27.29 17.02 23.13
CA ALA A 403 28.67 17.46 23.30
C ALA A 403 29.15 18.45 22.20
N LYS A 404 28.31 18.76 21.20
CA LYS A 404 28.62 19.65 20.06
C LYS A 404 29.83 19.19 19.24
N ILE A 405 30.10 17.88 19.20
CA ILE A 405 31.24 17.32 18.47
C ILE A 405 30.78 16.84 17.08
N LYS A 406 31.30 17.43 16.01
CA LYS A 406 30.93 17.07 14.63
C LYS A 406 31.29 15.62 14.31
N ILE A 407 30.45 14.84 13.61
CA ILE A 407 30.67 13.39 13.30
C ILE A 407 32.09 13.10 12.77
N ARG A 408 32.59 13.93 11.86
CA ARG A 408 33.94 13.79 11.27
C ARG A 408 35.11 13.85 12.25
N GLN A 409 34.93 14.41 13.45
CA GLN A 409 35.96 14.39 14.50
C GLN A 409 36.01 12.97 15.09
N PRO A 410 37.06 12.16 14.92
CA PRO A 410 37.10 10.85 15.57
C PRO A 410 37.09 11.00 17.10
N LEU A 411 36.48 10.04 17.77
CA LEU A 411 36.53 9.87 19.24
C LEU A 411 37.24 8.57 19.59
N SER A 412 37.71 8.45 20.83
CA SER A 412 38.44 7.27 21.32
C SER A 412 37.56 6.04 21.33
N SER A 413 36.47 6.06 22.09
CA SER A 413 35.65 4.87 22.26
C SER A 413 34.19 5.17 22.54
N LEU A 414 33.38 4.15 22.30
CA LEU A 414 32.03 4.03 22.83
C LEU A 414 31.92 2.70 23.56
N SER A 415 31.26 2.70 24.69
CA SER A 415 30.88 1.47 25.39
C SER A 415 29.37 1.33 25.51
N TYR A 416 28.90 0.09 25.56
CA TYR A 416 27.48 -0.24 25.67
C TYR A 416 27.28 -1.46 26.59
N SER A 417 26.13 -1.53 27.23
CA SER A 417 25.78 -2.61 28.17
C SER A 417 24.83 -3.66 27.56
N GLY A 418 24.72 -4.81 28.22
CA GLY A 418 23.90 -5.96 27.79
C GLY A 418 24.67 -6.98 26.94
N LYS A 419 23.96 -7.90 26.27
CA LYS A 419 24.56 -8.99 25.48
C LYS A 419 25.52 -8.42 24.42
N LYS A 420 26.74 -8.98 24.34
CA LYS A 420 27.74 -8.61 23.32
C LYS A 420 27.16 -8.81 21.91
N LEU A 421 27.36 -7.82 21.04
CA LEU A 421 27.06 -7.88 19.62
C LEU A 421 28.19 -8.58 18.86
N SER A 422 27.92 -9.03 17.63
CA SER A 422 28.99 -9.53 16.77
C SER A 422 30.02 -8.43 16.46
N ASP A 423 31.27 -8.82 16.23
CA ASP A 423 32.36 -7.87 15.96
C ASP A 423 32.06 -7.03 14.69
N ASP A 424 31.37 -7.59 13.70
CA ASP A 424 30.90 -6.85 12.52
C ASP A 424 29.90 -5.72 12.85
N LEU A 425 28.99 -5.96 13.80
CA LEU A 425 28.04 -4.94 14.24
C LEU A 425 28.72 -3.88 15.11
N GLU A 426 29.67 -4.26 15.95
CA GLU A 426 30.51 -3.32 16.68
C GLU A 426 31.30 -2.42 15.71
N GLN A 427 31.81 -2.97 14.61
CA GLN A 427 32.44 -2.19 13.56
C GLN A 427 31.46 -1.24 12.86
N ILE A 428 30.22 -1.68 12.59
CA ILE A 428 29.17 -0.81 12.07
C ILE A 428 28.91 0.37 13.02
N ILE A 429 28.78 0.10 14.32
CA ILE A 429 28.61 1.15 15.34
C ILE A 429 29.81 2.10 15.34
N ALA A 430 31.02 1.56 15.28
CA ALA A 430 32.26 2.33 15.28
C ALA A 430 32.31 3.32 14.11
N ASP A 431 31.97 2.86 12.91
CA ASP A 431 31.95 3.66 11.70
C ASP A 431 30.88 4.78 11.75
N GLU A 432 29.66 4.45 12.20
CA GLU A 432 28.53 5.39 12.21
C GLU A 432 28.75 6.53 13.22
N ILE A 433 29.33 6.20 14.38
CA ILE A 433 29.61 7.19 15.44
C ILE A 433 30.99 7.83 15.23
N ASN A 434 31.83 7.23 14.40
CA ASN A 434 33.24 7.58 14.17
C ASN A 434 34.05 7.55 15.47
N VAL A 435 34.11 6.36 16.09
CA VAL A 435 34.96 6.04 17.24
C VAL A 435 36.05 5.05 16.84
N LYS A 436 37.16 5.00 17.59
CA LYS A 436 38.24 4.02 17.33
C LYS A 436 37.92 2.62 17.84
N GLU A 437 37.15 2.55 18.92
CA GLU A 437 36.87 1.29 19.58
C GLU A 437 35.44 1.26 20.13
N VAL A 438 34.76 0.13 19.96
CA VAL A 438 33.46 -0.14 20.58
C VAL A 438 33.65 -1.26 21.59
N LYS A 439 33.18 -1.06 22.83
CA LYS A 439 33.34 -2.03 23.93
C LYS A 439 32.01 -2.45 24.50
N ASN A 440 31.84 -3.74 24.70
CA ASN A 440 30.81 -4.23 25.59
C ASN A 440 31.32 -4.15 27.03
N SER A 441 30.68 -3.33 27.86
CA SER A 441 31.02 -3.21 29.27
C SER A 441 29.80 -2.80 30.09
N ASP A 442 29.72 -3.36 31.30
CA ASP A 442 28.67 -3.02 32.25
C ASP A 442 28.95 -1.63 32.83
N HIS A 443 28.19 -0.65 32.37
CA HIS A 443 28.20 0.72 32.86
C HIS A 443 26.84 1.05 33.50
N SER A 444 26.79 2.13 34.28
CA SER A 444 25.52 2.65 34.79
C SER A 444 24.60 3.17 33.68
N ASP A 445 25.19 3.64 32.58
CA ASP A 445 24.50 4.12 31.39
C ASP A 445 24.43 3.01 30.33
N GLU A 446 23.28 2.86 29.64
CA GLU A 446 23.10 1.90 28.53
C GLU A 446 24.15 2.06 27.42
N VAL A 447 24.57 3.31 27.15
CA VAL A 447 25.61 3.68 26.18
C VAL A 447 26.46 4.81 26.73
N PHE A 448 27.78 4.67 26.78
CA PHE A 448 28.73 5.72 27.16
C PHE A 448 29.63 6.09 25.99
N LEU A 449 29.80 7.40 25.75
CA LEU A 449 30.64 7.93 24.67
C LEU A 449 31.80 8.71 25.29
N ASP A 450 33.04 8.29 25.02
CA ASP A 450 34.21 9.04 25.45
C ASP A 450 34.36 10.30 24.57
N THR A 451 34.20 11.46 25.21
CA THR A 451 34.25 12.77 24.55
C THR A 451 35.59 13.48 24.74
N ASN A 452 36.56 12.83 25.40
CA ASN A 452 37.88 13.40 25.61
C ASN A 452 38.68 13.42 24.31
N LEU A 453 39.04 14.63 23.86
CA LEU A 453 39.79 14.83 22.62
C LEU A 453 41.29 14.87 22.89
N THR A 454 42.00 13.82 22.49
CA THR A 454 43.47 13.82 22.49
C THR A 454 44.02 14.68 21.34
N LYS A 455 45.29 15.10 21.44
CA LYS A 455 45.97 15.87 20.37
C LYS A 455 45.93 15.13 19.02
N ASP A 456 46.06 13.82 19.04
CA ASP A 456 46.02 12.99 17.84
C ASP A 456 44.62 12.89 17.22
N LEU A 457 43.58 12.76 18.05
CA LEU A 457 42.19 12.78 17.55
C LEU A 457 41.87 14.13 16.92
N ILE A 458 42.28 15.25 17.54
CA ILE A 458 42.10 16.60 16.99
C ILE A 458 42.80 16.74 15.63
N ALA A 459 44.03 16.24 15.53
CA ALA A 459 44.79 16.26 14.28
C ALA A 459 44.09 15.43 13.19
N GLU A 460 43.61 14.22 13.49
CA GLU A 460 42.87 13.40 12.52
C GLU A 460 41.54 14.06 12.10
N GLY A 461 40.81 14.66 13.04
CA GLY A 461 39.59 15.41 12.74
C GLY A 461 39.86 16.58 11.79
N SER A 462 40.98 17.29 12.00
CA SER A 462 41.44 18.37 11.13
C SER A 462 41.82 17.86 9.74
N ALA A 463 42.45 16.69 9.63
CA ALA A 463 42.73 16.06 8.34
C ALA A 463 41.43 15.69 7.58
N ARG A 464 40.39 15.24 8.27
CA ARG A 464 39.07 14.97 7.65
C ARG A 464 38.35 16.24 7.20
N ASP A 465 38.49 17.35 7.93
CA ASP A 465 38.02 18.66 7.49
C ASP A 465 38.72 19.09 6.18
N ILE A 466 40.03 18.84 6.06
CA ILE A 466 40.81 19.09 4.85
C ILE A 466 40.32 18.22 3.68
N ILE A 467 40.14 16.92 3.89
CA ILE A 467 39.60 16.00 2.87
C ILE A 467 38.24 16.49 2.35
N ARG A 468 37.34 16.88 3.25
CA ARG A 468 36.03 17.41 2.86
C ARG A 468 36.17 18.65 1.98
N ALA A 469 37.03 19.60 2.36
CA ALA A 469 37.22 20.81 1.58
C ALA A 469 37.78 20.51 0.18
N ILE A 470 38.69 19.55 0.06
CA ILE A 470 39.21 19.08 -1.23
C ILE A 470 38.09 18.45 -2.07
N GLN A 471 37.22 17.62 -1.46
CA GLN A 471 36.09 17.01 -2.17
C GLN A 471 35.05 18.04 -2.62
N ASP A 472 34.78 19.06 -1.79
CA ASP A 472 33.91 20.19 -2.17
C ASP A 472 34.52 20.94 -3.36
N LEU A 473 35.84 21.20 -3.34
CA LEU A 473 36.56 21.82 -4.47
C LEU A 473 36.49 20.96 -5.75
N ARG A 474 36.63 19.63 -5.64
CA ARG A 474 36.49 18.72 -6.79
C ARG A 474 35.12 18.84 -7.44
N LYS A 475 34.07 18.92 -6.61
CA LYS A 475 32.69 19.07 -7.07
C LYS A 475 32.46 20.43 -7.72
N GLU A 476 32.96 21.51 -7.11
CA GLU A 476 32.89 22.87 -7.65
C GLU A 476 33.65 22.99 -8.99
N ALA A 477 34.72 22.23 -9.17
CA ALA A 477 35.48 22.15 -10.42
C ALA A 477 34.85 21.20 -11.47
N GLY A 478 33.70 20.59 -11.19
CA GLY A 478 33.03 19.67 -12.11
C GLY A 478 33.79 18.37 -12.38
N LEU A 479 34.71 17.97 -11.50
CA LEU A 479 35.49 16.75 -11.67
C LEU A 479 34.64 15.51 -11.45
N ILE A 480 34.85 14.49 -12.28
CA ILE A 480 34.23 13.18 -12.09
C ILE A 480 34.99 12.37 -11.04
N VAL A 481 34.36 11.32 -10.55
CA VAL A 481 34.87 10.54 -9.41
C VAL A 481 36.21 9.86 -9.71
N SER A 482 36.51 9.54 -10.97
CA SER A 482 37.76 8.92 -11.40
C SER A 482 38.89 9.92 -11.69
N ASP A 483 38.62 11.23 -11.67
CA ASP A 483 39.65 12.23 -11.99
C ASP A 483 40.72 12.30 -10.90
N GLU A 484 41.99 12.26 -11.29
CA GLU A 484 43.12 12.45 -10.38
C GLU A 484 43.49 13.93 -10.25
N ILE A 485 43.94 14.33 -9.07
CA ILE A 485 44.29 15.73 -8.78
C ILE A 485 45.68 15.87 -8.16
N VAL A 486 46.20 17.09 -8.21
CA VAL A 486 47.28 17.57 -7.35
C VAL A 486 46.68 18.58 -6.37
N VAL A 487 47.06 18.47 -5.09
CA VAL A 487 46.58 19.34 -4.01
C VAL A 487 47.71 20.26 -3.57
N PHE A 488 47.42 21.56 -3.52
CA PHE A 488 48.33 22.58 -3.01
C PHE A 488 47.77 23.18 -1.73
N TYR A 489 48.63 23.54 -0.78
CA TYR A 489 48.20 24.22 0.43
C TYR A 489 49.14 25.35 0.86
N GLN A 490 48.57 26.38 1.49
CA GLN A 490 49.31 27.48 2.10
C GLN A 490 48.80 27.72 3.51
N THR A 491 49.71 27.68 4.49
CA THR A 491 49.42 27.97 5.90
C THR A 491 50.68 28.43 6.64
N SER A 492 50.47 29.24 7.68
CA SER A 492 51.50 29.68 8.64
C SER A 492 51.31 29.04 10.02
N GLY A 493 50.33 28.13 10.18
CA GLY A 493 49.94 27.52 11.46
C GLY A 493 50.47 26.10 11.68
N LYS A 494 50.15 25.53 12.86
CA LYS A 494 50.53 24.16 13.25
C LYS A 494 49.80 23.08 12.44
N ILE A 495 48.73 23.44 11.71
CA ILE A 495 47.99 22.57 10.79
C ILE A 495 48.88 21.95 9.70
N GLN A 496 50.03 22.57 9.39
CA GLN A 496 51.04 21.98 8.51
C GLN A 496 51.49 20.59 9.00
N ASN A 497 51.71 20.45 10.32
CA ASN A 497 52.12 19.16 10.91
C ASN A 497 51.04 18.09 10.73
N THR A 498 49.76 18.49 10.78
CA THR A 498 48.64 17.59 10.50
C THR A 498 48.64 17.12 9.06
N ILE A 499 48.84 18.02 8.09
CA ILE A 499 48.89 17.65 6.67
C ILE A 499 50.03 16.67 6.40
N VAL A 500 51.21 16.93 6.96
CA VAL A 500 52.36 16.03 6.81
C VAL A 500 52.06 14.67 7.46
N LYS A 501 51.55 14.65 8.70
CA LYS A 501 51.22 13.41 9.44
C LYS A 501 50.17 12.55 8.73
N PHE A 502 49.16 13.17 8.11
CA PHE A 502 48.05 12.47 7.46
C PHE A 502 48.10 12.52 5.92
N SER A 503 49.27 12.79 5.33
CA SER A 503 49.42 13.01 3.88
C SER A 503 48.91 11.82 3.05
N GLU A 504 49.29 10.58 3.40
CA GLU A 504 48.81 9.39 2.69
C GLU A 504 47.30 9.19 2.81
N PHE A 505 46.74 9.45 3.99
CA PHE A 505 45.31 9.36 4.23
C PHE A 505 44.54 10.39 3.39
N ILE A 506 45.01 11.63 3.37
CA ILE A 506 44.41 12.70 2.55
C ILE A 506 44.51 12.34 1.07
N LYS A 507 45.68 11.87 0.59
CA LYS A 507 45.88 11.46 -0.81
C LYS A 507 44.91 10.35 -1.21
N LYS A 508 44.83 9.27 -0.42
CA LYS A 508 43.95 8.14 -0.68
C LYS A 508 42.48 8.55 -0.77
N GLU A 509 42.00 9.34 0.20
CA GLU A 509 40.59 9.74 0.26
C GLU A 509 40.21 10.81 -0.77
N THR A 510 41.19 11.50 -1.39
CA THR A 510 40.94 12.58 -2.36
C THR A 510 41.36 12.26 -3.80
N LEU A 511 41.91 11.06 -4.03
CA LEU A 511 42.53 10.66 -5.30
C LEU A 511 43.61 11.67 -5.74
N ALA A 512 44.36 12.19 -4.78
CA ALA A 512 45.45 13.11 -5.04
C ALA A 512 46.77 12.34 -5.25
N LYS A 513 47.50 12.67 -6.32
CA LYS A 513 48.85 12.09 -6.55
C LYS A 513 49.90 12.71 -5.64
N SER A 514 49.76 13.99 -5.33
CA SER A 514 50.71 14.71 -4.49
C SER A 514 50.01 15.82 -3.70
N ILE A 515 50.62 16.17 -2.56
CA ILE A 515 50.23 17.28 -1.71
C ILE A 515 51.49 18.11 -1.47
N SER A 516 51.55 19.36 -1.95
CA SER A 516 52.72 20.23 -1.80
C SER A 516 52.37 21.61 -1.21
N LYS A 517 53.36 22.22 -0.56
CA LYS A 517 53.29 23.58 -0.01
C LYS A 517 53.90 24.53 -1.04
N GLU A 518 53.08 25.24 -1.80
CA GLU A 518 53.53 26.11 -2.90
C GLU A 518 52.75 27.44 -2.94
N ASN A 519 53.31 28.43 -3.64
CA ASN A 519 52.57 29.63 -4.04
C ASN A 519 51.55 29.23 -5.13
N LEU A 520 50.28 29.59 -4.92
CA LEU A 520 49.09 29.12 -5.65
C LEU A 520 48.96 29.61 -7.11
N VAL A 521 50.08 29.75 -7.83
CA VAL A 521 50.11 30.15 -9.23
C VAL A 521 49.68 28.93 -10.08
N ASP A 522 48.72 29.09 -10.98
CA ASP A 522 48.13 28.03 -11.86
C ASP A 522 47.22 26.96 -11.22
N CYS A 523 46.51 27.27 -10.12
CA CYS A 523 45.48 26.37 -9.59
C CYS A 523 44.09 26.67 -10.17
N GLN A 524 43.30 25.64 -10.53
CA GLN A 524 41.96 25.80 -11.11
C GLN A 524 40.98 26.40 -10.09
N ASN A 525 40.94 25.85 -8.87
CA ASN A 525 40.05 26.31 -7.81
C ASN A 525 40.81 26.36 -6.47
N SER A 526 40.53 27.37 -5.64
CA SER A 526 41.10 27.50 -4.28
C SER A 526 40.05 27.91 -3.24
N LYS A 527 40.28 27.58 -1.97
CA LYS A 527 39.38 27.84 -0.85
C LYS A 527 40.15 28.19 0.42
N LEU A 528 39.79 29.31 1.05
CA LEU A 528 40.25 29.65 2.39
C LEU A 528 39.37 28.94 3.42
N LEU A 529 40.00 28.25 4.37
CA LEU A 529 39.36 27.50 5.44
C LEU A 529 39.88 27.96 6.78
N GLU A 530 39.02 27.88 7.79
CA GLU A 530 39.41 28.02 9.19
C GLU A 530 39.20 26.67 9.90
N ILE A 531 40.30 26.03 10.29
CA ILE A 531 40.31 24.73 10.95
C ILE A 531 41.08 24.90 12.26
N GLN A 532 40.46 24.54 13.40
CA GLN A 532 41.05 24.73 14.73
C GLN A 532 41.52 26.18 15.00
N LYS A 533 40.79 27.18 14.47
CA LYS A 533 41.13 28.63 14.53
C LYS A 533 42.40 29.00 13.75
N GLU A 534 42.93 28.11 12.92
CA GLU A 534 44.03 28.40 12.02
C GLU A 534 43.52 28.56 10.59
N LYS A 535 44.07 29.54 9.86
CA LYS A 535 43.75 29.78 8.45
C LYS A 535 44.62 28.91 7.55
N ILE A 536 43.99 28.24 6.61
CA ILE A 536 44.65 27.46 5.56
C ILE A 536 43.98 27.71 4.22
N VAL A 537 44.78 27.95 3.18
CA VAL A 537 44.29 27.96 1.79
C VAL A 537 44.59 26.60 1.18
N ILE A 538 43.58 25.99 0.55
CA ILE A 538 43.73 24.74 -0.20
C ILE A 538 43.33 25.00 -1.64
N ALA A 539 44.09 24.44 -2.58
CA ALA A 539 43.76 24.48 -4.00
C ALA A 539 43.97 23.13 -4.67
N ILE A 540 43.28 22.94 -5.79
CA ILE A 540 43.38 21.72 -6.59
C ILE A 540 43.69 22.04 -8.05
N LYS A 541 44.36 21.09 -8.72
CA LYS A 541 44.60 21.09 -10.17
C LYS A 541 44.32 19.69 -10.71
N LYS A 542 43.47 19.58 -11.73
CA LYS A 542 43.25 18.32 -12.46
C LYS A 542 44.56 17.88 -13.10
N LYS A 543 44.86 16.58 -13.04
CA LYS A 543 46.01 15.98 -13.74
C LYS A 543 45.64 15.52 -15.14
#